data_AF-A0A924SMR1-F1
#
_entry.id   AF-A0A924SMR1-F1
#
_cell.length_a   1.000
_cell.length_b   1.000
_cell.length_c   1.000
_cell.angle_alpha   90.00
_cell.angle_beta   90.00
_cell.angle_gamma   90.00
#
_symmetry.space_group_name_H-M   'P 1'
#
loop_
_entity.id
_entity.type
_entity.pdbx_description
1 polymer ?
#
loop_
_entity_poly.entity_id
_entity_poly.type
_entity_poly.pdbx_seq_one_letter_code
_entity_poly.pdbx_strand_id
1 'polypeptide(L)'
;MGIFYRQYFPLAAKWAMFGNGAIDGRYGTGETKNNGIKTAENNGWAFSAAITPGISYKAGKCIWLEAALNNLVGINYSFDEQNSINETGQVFSIVKRTGFNGGINLSGFNSIAIGLRWIIAK
;
A
#
# COMPACT_ATOMS: atom_id res chain seq x y z
N MET A 1 -6.43 6.02 3.29
CA MET A 1 -6.34 7.00 2.18
C MET A 1 -4.89 7.06 1.71
N GLY A 2 -4.64 7.29 0.42
CA GLY A 2 -3.28 7.34 -0.11
C GLY A 2 -3.09 8.41 -1.16
N ILE A 3 -1.88 8.94 -1.24
CA ILE A 3 -1.41 9.89 -2.24
C ILE A 3 -0.48 9.12 -3.19
N PHE A 4 -0.72 9.28 -4.49
CA PHE A 4 0.05 8.64 -5.54
C PHE A 4 0.65 9.71 -6.44
N TYR A 5 1.95 9.63 -6.67
CA TYR A 5 2.67 10.51 -7.57
C TYR A 5 3.43 9.68 -8.59
N ARG A 6 3.22 9.98 -9.88
CA ARG A 6 3.88 9.28 -10.97
C ARG A 6 4.55 10.26 -11.90
N GLN A 7 5.82 10.01 -12.22
CA GLN A 7 6.60 10.80 -13.17
C GLN A 7 7.14 9.91 -14.29
N TYR A 8 7.08 10.42 -15.51
CA TYR A 8 7.57 9.75 -16.72
C TYR A 8 8.83 10.43 -17.22
N PHE A 9 9.80 9.62 -17.64
CA PHE A 9 11.05 10.03 -18.24
C PHE A 9 11.12 9.43 -19.65
N PRO A 10 11.07 10.26 -20.71
CA PRO A 10 11.18 9.75 -22.06
C PRO A 10 12.59 9.16 -22.27
N LEU A 11 12.66 7.93 -22.79
CA LEU A 11 13.91 7.24 -23.09
C LEU A 11 14.22 7.29 -24.59
N ALA A 12 13.25 6.87 -25.41
CA ALA A 12 13.34 6.83 -26.86
C ALA A 12 11.98 7.18 -27.47
N ALA A 13 11.90 7.36 -28.80
CA ALA A 13 10.72 7.90 -29.49
C ALA A 13 9.37 7.31 -29.06
N LYS A 14 9.32 6.01 -28.74
CA LYS A 14 8.09 5.33 -28.27
C LYS A 14 8.20 4.77 -26.85
N TRP A 15 9.32 4.94 -26.17
CA TRP A 15 9.58 4.34 -24.86
C TRP A 15 9.78 5.41 -23.79
N ALA A 16 9.16 5.21 -22.65
CA ALA A 16 9.39 6.01 -21.45
C ALA A 16 9.61 5.08 -20.26
N MET A 17 10.45 5.50 -19.32
CA MET A 17 10.48 4.93 -17.98
C MET A 17 9.54 5.73 -17.09
N PHE A 18 9.00 5.11 -16.06
CA PHE A 18 8.28 5.84 -15.02
C PHE A 18 8.66 5.37 -13.63
N GLY A 19 8.56 6.29 -12.68
CA GLY A 19 8.59 6.01 -11.25
C GLY A 19 7.24 6.38 -10.66
N ASN A 20 6.68 5.48 -9.86
CA ASN A 20 5.46 5.71 -9.11
C ASN A 20 5.78 5.64 -7.61
N GLY A 21 5.63 6.77 -6.92
CA GLY A 21 5.66 6.85 -5.47
C GLY A 21 4.23 6.81 -4.91
N ALA A 22 4.01 5.99 -3.90
CA ALA A 22 2.75 5.93 -3.16
C ALA A 22 3.04 6.14 -1.68
N ILE A 23 2.20 6.92 -1.01
CA ILE A 23 2.16 6.99 0.45
C ILE A 23 0.71 6.74 0.86
N ASP A 24 0.48 5.80 1.75
CA ASP A 24 -0.84 5.49 2.27
C ASP A 24 -0.84 5.41 3.80
N GLY A 25 -2.00 5.78 4.35
CA GLY A 25 -2.30 5.65 5.76
C GLY A 25 -3.63 4.94 5.94
N ARG A 26 -3.69 4.04 6.90
CA ARG A 26 -4.92 3.36 7.33
C ARG A 26 -5.07 3.47 8.84
N TYR A 27 -6.29 3.74 9.28
CA TYR A 27 -6.71 3.65 10.67
C TYR A 27 -7.85 2.64 10.72
N GLY A 28 -7.82 1.77 11.73
CA GLY A 28 -8.83 0.74 11.91
C GLY A 28 -9.15 0.57 13.38
N THR A 29 -10.43 0.42 13.66
CA THR A 29 -10.93 -0.04 14.96
C THR A 29 -11.66 -1.36 14.75
N GLY A 30 -11.56 -2.22 15.74
CA GLY A 30 -12.18 -3.54 15.73
C GLY A 30 -12.62 -3.91 17.14
N GLU A 31 -13.70 -4.66 17.22
CA GLU A 31 -14.17 -5.23 18.47
C GLU A 31 -14.43 -6.71 18.29
N THR A 32 -13.99 -7.50 19.27
CA THR A 32 -14.32 -8.92 19.35
C THR A 32 -15.39 -9.09 20.42
N LYS A 33 -16.47 -9.78 20.07
CA LYS A 33 -17.55 -10.13 20.99
C LYS A 33 -17.63 -11.63 21.13
N ASN A 34 -17.75 -12.11 22.36
CA ASN A 34 -18.07 -13.50 22.68
C ASN A 34 -19.48 -13.53 23.29
N ASN A 35 -20.41 -14.26 22.68
CA ASN A 35 -21.83 -14.31 23.09
C ASN A 35 -22.48 -12.92 23.31
N GLY A 36 -22.15 -11.96 22.44
CA GLY A 36 -22.67 -10.58 22.53
C GLY A 36 -21.96 -9.67 23.54
N ILE A 37 -21.07 -10.22 24.36
CA ILE A 37 -20.25 -9.46 25.32
C ILE A 37 -18.93 -9.09 24.66
N LYS A 38 -18.55 -7.81 24.74
CA LYS A 38 -17.28 -7.31 24.20
C LYS A 38 -16.11 -7.84 25.04
N THR A 39 -15.23 -8.64 24.43
CA THR A 39 -14.07 -9.27 25.08
C THR A 39 -12.74 -8.66 24.66
N ALA A 40 -12.69 -8.01 23.50
CA ALA A 40 -11.52 -7.25 23.08
C ALA A 40 -11.91 -6.04 22.24
N GLU A 41 -11.10 -5.00 22.36
CA GLU A 41 -11.08 -3.84 21.46
C GLU A 41 -9.69 -3.74 20.86
N ASN A 42 -9.62 -3.52 19.55
CA ASN A 42 -8.37 -3.33 18.84
C ASN A 42 -8.40 -2.01 18.08
N ASN A 43 -7.46 -1.13 18.35
CA ASN A 43 -7.32 0.15 17.67
C ASN A 43 -5.90 0.25 17.10
N GLY A 44 -5.81 0.54 15.81
CA GLY A 44 -4.53 0.54 15.14
C GLY A 44 -4.47 1.49 13.96
N TRP A 45 -3.25 1.87 13.62
CA TRP A 45 -2.96 2.61 12.41
C TRP A 45 -1.68 2.09 11.76
N ALA A 46 -1.60 2.29 10.46
CA ALA A 46 -0.38 2.03 9.73
C ALA A 46 -0.17 3.09 8.66
N PHE A 47 1.10 3.41 8.41
CA PHE A 47 1.53 4.19 7.27
C PHE A 47 2.47 3.36 6.43
N SER A 48 2.36 3.51 5.12
CA SER A 48 3.21 2.85 4.15
C SER A 48 3.66 3.87 3.11
N ALA A 49 4.89 3.70 2.64
CA ALA A 49 5.41 4.42 1.49
C ALA A 49 6.11 3.42 0.59
N ALA A 50 5.83 3.48 -0.71
CA ALA A 50 6.39 2.56 -1.69
C ALA A 50 6.79 3.27 -2.98
N ILE A 51 7.83 2.76 -3.64
CA ILE A 51 8.30 3.20 -4.94
C ILE A 51 8.24 1.99 -5.89
N THR A 52 7.60 2.22 -7.04
CA THR A 52 7.34 1.25 -8.10
C THR A 52 7.89 1.82 -9.42
N PRO A 53 9.05 1.33 -9.91
CA PRO A 53 9.52 1.67 -11.23
C PRO A 53 8.82 0.83 -12.31
N GLY A 54 8.78 1.35 -13.53
CA GLY A 54 8.25 0.65 -14.68
C GLY A 54 8.65 1.27 -16.01
N ILE A 55 8.28 0.60 -17.09
CA ILE A 55 8.48 1.04 -18.46
C ILE A 55 7.13 1.18 -19.15
N SER A 56 7.06 2.11 -20.09
CA SER A 56 5.87 2.39 -20.87
C SER A 56 6.22 2.49 -22.35
N TYR A 57 5.38 1.91 -23.19
CA TYR A 57 5.51 1.89 -24.64
C TYR A 57 4.29 2.50 -25.32
N LYS A 58 4.53 3.48 -26.20
CA LYS A 58 3.51 4.13 -27.00
C LYS A 58 3.12 3.24 -28.18
N ALA A 59 2.07 2.43 -28.00
CA ALA A 59 1.53 1.55 -29.02
C ALA A 59 0.70 2.32 -30.08
N GLY A 60 0.14 3.47 -29.73
CA GLY A 60 -0.63 4.31 -30.65
C GLY A 60 -0.62 5.79 -30.27
N LYS A 61 -1.45 6.60 -30.94
CA LYS A 61 -1.58 8.03 -30.61
C LYS A 61 -2.14 8.24 -29.19
N CYS A 62 -3.06 7.36 -28.76
CA CYS A 62 -3.78 7.48 -27.49
C CYS A 62 -3.56 6.29 -26.54
N ILE A 63 -2.82 5.25 -26.94
CA ILE A 63 -2.66 4.03 -26.16
C ILE A 63 -1.19 3.83 -25.80
N TRP A 64 -0.96 3.63 -24.50
CA TRP A 64 0.34 3.32 -23.92
C TRP A 64 0.23 2.01 -23.15
N LEU A 65 1.13 1.07 -23.43
CA LEU A 65 1.28 -0.16 -22.67
C LEU A 65 2.27 0.10 -21.54
N GLU A 66 2.03 -0.45 -20.37
CA GLU A 66 2.87 -0.28 -19.19
C GLU A 66 3.24 -1.63 -18.60
N ALA A 67 4.49 -1.74 -18.14
CA ALA A 67 4.97 -2.85 -17.34
C ALA A 67 5.69 -2.29 -16.11
N ALA A 68 5.33 -2.76 -14.91
CA ALA A 68 5.88 -2.24 -13.66
C ALA A 68 6.32 -3.35 -12.72
N LEU A 69 7.37 -3.06 -11.94
CA LEU A 69 7.80 -3.90 -10.82
C LEU A 69 7.07 -3.45 -9.56
N ASN A 70 6.07 -4.23 -9.17
CA ASN A 70 5.15 -3.85 -8.10
C ASN A 70 5.86 -3.72 -6.75
N ASN A 71 5.74 -2.56 -6.10
CA ASN A 71 6.26 -2.28 -4.76
C ASN A 71 7.74 -2.69 -4.57
N LEU A 72 8.60 -2.31 -5.52
CA LEU A 72 10.03 -2.68 -5.52
C LEU A 72 10.72 -2.27 -4.22
N VAL A 73 10.47 -1.05 -3.73
CA VAL A 73 11.01 -0.60 -2.44
C VAL A 73 9.86 -0.05 -1.63
N GLY A 74 9.79 -0.42 -0.35
CA GLY A 74 8.77 0.11 0.53
C GLY A 74 9.21 0.13 1.97
N ILE A 75 8.59 1.04 2.72
CA ILE A 75 8.63 1.10 4.17
C ILE A 75 7.21 1.07 4.70
N ASN A 76 7.03 0.40 5.82
CA ASN A 76 5.77 0.31 6.53
C ASN A 76 6.04 0.49 8.02
N TYR A 77 5.20 1.33 8.64
CA TYR A 77 5.12 1.45 10.08
C TYR A 77 3.70 1.14 10.51
N SER A 78 3.54 0.30 11.53
CA SER A 78 2.25 -0.06 12.10
C SER A 78 2.27 0.05 13.61
N PHE A 79 1.18 0.58 14.16
CA PHE A 79 0.89 0.58 15.59
C PHE A 79 -0.46 -0.08 15.81
N ASP A 80 -0.53 -0.94 16.83
CA ASP A 80 -1.73 -1.70 17.20
C ASP A 80 -1.83 -1.75 18.73
N GLU A 81 -3.00 -1.40 19.27
CA GLU A 81 -3.33 -1.48 20.68
C GLU A 81 -4.55 -2.37 20.88
N GLN A 82 -4.35 -3.46 21.62
CA GLN A 82 -5.37 -4.42 21.96
C GLN A 82 -5.71 -4.34 23.44
N ASN A 83 -6.93 -3.95 23.74
CA ASN A 83 -7.49 -3.91 25.09
C ASN A 83 -8.34 -5.16 25.31
N SER A 84 -7.95 -6.00 26.27
CA SER A 84 -8.73 -7.17 26.70
C SER A 84 -9.71 -6.73 27.78
N ILE A 85 -10.98 -7.04 27.57
CA ILE A 85 -12.10 -6.57 28.37
C ILE A 85 -12.76 -7.78 29.04
N ASN A 86 -13.02 -7.68 30.34
CA ASN A 86 -13.71 -8.73 31.08
C ASN A 86 -15.23 -8.65 30.87
N GLU A 87 -15.97 -9.63 31.37
CA GLU A 87 -17.43 -9.70 31.21
C GLU A 87 -18.17 -8.52 31.89
N THR A 88 -17.52 -7.83 32.83
CA THR A 88 -18.03 -6.64 33.53
C THR A 88 -17.72 -5.33 32.78
N GLY A 89 -17.06 -5.40 31.61
CA GLY A 89 -16.70 -4.24 30.79
C GLY A 89 -15.43 -3.52 31.22
N GLN A 90 -14.67 -4.05 32.19
CA GLN A 90 -13.40 -3.49 32.64
C GLN A 90 -12.23 -4.01 31.79
N VAL A 91 -11.34 -3.10 31.39
CA VAL A 91 -10.08 -3.45 30.73
C VAL A 91 -9.13 -4.04 31.78
N PHE A 92 -8.70 -5.28 31.57
CA PHE A 92 -7.78 -5.97 32.47
C PHE A 92 -6.40 -6.23 31.86
N SER A 93 -6.25 -6.05 30.55
CA SER A 93 -4.96 -6.15 29.87
C SER A 93 -4.92 -5.20 28.67
N ILE A 94 -3.77 -4.57 28.48
CA ILE A 94 -3.47 -3.71 27.34
C ILE A 94 -2.19 -4.21 26.70
N VAL A 95 -2.25 -4.59 25.43
CA VAL A 95 -1.10 -5.01 24.63
C VAL A 95 -0.88 -4.00 23.53
N LYS A 96 0.32 -3.42 23.46
CA LYS A 96 0.71 -2.49 22.40
C LYS A 96 1.78 -3.14 21.53
N ARG A 97 1.62 -3.06 20.22
CA ARG A 97 2.56 -3.58 19.23
C ARG A 97 2.96 -2.46 18.28
N THR A 98 4.25 -2.30 18.09
CA THR A 98 4.82 -1.48 17.03
C THR A 98 5.56 -2.38 16.05
N GLY A 99 5.40 -2.09 14.77
CA GLY A 99 6.09 -2.76 13.70
C GLY A 99 6.71 -1.72 12.78
N PHE A 100 7.98 -1.91 12.46
CA PHE A 100 8.62 -1.22 11.35
C PHE A 100 9.19 -2.27 10.41
N ASN A 101 8.85 -2.17 9.13
CA ASN A 101 9.39 -3.02 8.09
C ASN A 101 9.85 -2.12 6.94
N GLY A 102 11.09 -2.29 6.52
CA GLY A 102 11.60 -1.70 5.29
C GLY A 102 12.21 -2.80 4.46
N GLY A 103 11.99 -2.77 3.15
CA GLY A 103 12.47 -3.83 2.29
C GLY A 103 12.50 -3.47 0.83
N ILE A 104 13.33 -4.23 0.12
CA ILE A 104 13.35 -4.30 -1.32
C ILE A 104 12.66 -5.61 -1.71
N ASN A 105 11.54 -5.51 -2.44
CA ASN A 105 10.83 -6.65 -2.98
C ASN A 105 11.43 -7.03 -4.34
N LEU A 106 12.50 -7.84 -4.31
CA LEU A 106 13.07 -8.43 -5.53
C LEU A 106 12.19 -9.56 -6.11
N SER A 107 11.24 -10.07 -5.34
CA SER A 107 10.21 -10.99 -5.85
C SER A 107 9.25 -10.30 -6.83
N GLY A 108 9.25 -8.97 -6.93
CA GLY A 108 8.50 -8.20 -7.92
C GLY A 108 8.87 -8.53 -9.37
N PHE A 109 10.05 -9.10 -9.63
CA PHE A 109 10.39 -9.64 -10.96
C PHE A 109 9.56 -10.89 -11.34
N ASN A 110 9.01 -11.60 -10.35
CA ASN A 110 8.10 -12.73 -10.57
C ASN A 110 6.63 -12.29 -10.73
N SER A 111 6.31 -11.03 -10.41
CA SER A 111 4.97 -10.45 -10.52
C SER A 111 5.03 -9.09 -11.23
N ILE A 112 5.23 -9.13 -12.55
CA ILE A 112 5.20 -7.94 -13.39
C ILE A 112 3.74 -7.48 -13.52
N ALA A 113 3.47 -6.24 -13.12
CA ALA A 113 2.17 -5.63 -13.35
C ALA A 113 2.10 -5.12 -14.80
N ILE A 114 1.12 -5.58 -15.56
CA ILE A 114 0.86 -5.13 -16.93
C ILE A 114 -0.34 -4.18 -16.90
N GLY A 115 -0.17 -3.00 -17.50
CA GLY A 115 -1.19 -1.96 -17.53
C GLY A 115 -1.42 -1.43 -18.94
N LEU A 116 -2.59 -0.83 -19.14
CA LEU A 116 -2.90 -0.06 -20.32
C LEU A 116 -3.34 1.34 -19.88
N ARG A 117 -2.71 2.35 -20.47
CA ARG A 117 -3.04 3.75 -20.26
C ARG A 117 -3.64 4.33 -21.54
N TRP A 118 -4.87 4.82 -21.40
CA TRP A 118 -5.52 5.61 -22.44
C TRP A 118 -5.28 7.10 -22.17
N ILE A 119 -4.71 7.80 -23.15
CA ILE A 119 -4.58 9.25 -23.14
C ILE A 119 -5.72 9.84 -23.97
N ILE A 120 -6.62 10.55 -23.29
CA ILE A 120 -7.65 11.34 -23.98
C ILE A 120 -6.94 12.59 -24.50
N ALA A 121 -6.49 12.53 -25.74
CA ALA A 121 -6.01 13.71 -26.46
C ALA A 121 -7.23 14.59 -26.77
N LYS A 122 -7.11 15.89 -26.50
CA LYS A 122 -8.13 16.89 -26.82
C LYS A 122 -8.08 17.27 -28.28
#